data_AF-A0A2K1PWZ3-F1
#
_entry.id   AF-A0A2K1PWZ3-F1
#
_cell.length_a   1.000
_cell.length_b   1.000
_cell.length_c   1.000
_cell.angle_alpha   90.00
_cell.angle_beta   90.00
_cell.angle_gamma   90.00
#
_symmetry.space_group_name_H-M   'P 1'
#
loop_
_entity.id
_entity.type
_entity.pdbx_description
1 polymer ?
#
loop_
_entity_poly.entity_id
_entity_poly.type
_entity_poly.pdbx_seq_one_letter_code
_entity_poly.pdbx_strand_id
1 'polypeptide(L)' 'MPRGRPKTKTTTMTLRVSPGLKAAAEQAAHLDHRSLTGLIEVLILNHCKNQDIPVSDPMKETST' A
#
# COMPACT_ATOMS: atom_id res chain seq x y z
N MET A 1 -18.12 -3.00 -27.32
CA MET A 1 -18.24 -3.05 -25.84
C MET A 1 -16.91 -2.63 -25.22
N PRO A 2 -16.76 -1.44 -24.61
CA PRO A 2 -15.53 -1.11 -23.90
C PRO A 2 -15.61 -1.66 -22.46
N ARG A 3 -14.91 -2.75 -22.17
CA ARG A 3 -14.58 -3.13 -20.78
C ARG A 3 -13.42 -2.25 -20.32
N GLY A 4 -13.70 -0.99 -19.99
CA GLY A 4 -12.73 -0.12 -19.34
C GLY A 4 -12.41 -0.70 -17.96
N ARG A 5 -11.20 -1.22 -17.78
CA ARG A 5 -10.68 -1.66 -16.47
C ARG A 5 -10.80 -0.46 -15.51
N PRO A 6 -11.42 -0.58 -14.33
CA PRO A 6 -11.55 0.53 -13.39
C PRO A 6 -10.15 1.07 -13.09
N LYS A 7 -9.96 2.39 -13.24
CA LYS A 7 -8.70 3.05 -12.89
C LYS A 7 -8.54 2.92 -11.38
N THR A 8 -7.56 2.14 -10.92
CA THR A 8 -7.17 2.12 -9.51
C THR A 8 -6.84 3.55 -9.10
N LYS A 9 -7.65 4.13 -8.21
CA LYS A 9 -7.41 5.48 -7.70
C LYS A 9 -6.26 5.39 -6.71
N THR A 10 -5.09 5.86 -7.12
CA THR A 10 -3.91 5.93 -6.24
C THR A 10 -3.84 7.30 -5.58
N THR A 11 -3.61 7.32 -4.27
CA THR A 11 -3.36 8.55 -3.50
C THR A 11 -1.90 8.56 -3.05
N THR A 12 -1.24 9.72 -3.13
CA THR A 12 0.15 9.88 -2.66
C THR A 12 0.19 10.06 -1.15
N MET A 13 1.03 9.30 -0.46
CA MET A 13 1.30 9.45 0.97
C MET A 13 2.76 9.88 1.19
N THR A 14 2.98 10.99 1.91
CA THR A 14 4.31 11.49 2.25
C THR A 14 4.67 11.12 3.69
N LEU A 15 5.75 10.36 3.88
CA LEU A 15 6.24 9.94 5.19
C LEU A 15 7.64 10.52 5.44
N ARG A 16 7.90 10.99 6.67
CA ARG A 16 9.25 11.36 7.12
C ARG A 16 9.79 10.25 8.01
N VAL A 17 10.96 9.74 7.65
CA VAL A 17 11.66 8.67 8.37
C VAL A 17 13.12 9.05 8.57
N SER A 18 13.79 8.41 9.52
CA SER A 18 15.23 8.57 9.67
C SER A 18 15.98 7.96 8.49
N PRO A 19 17.18 8.47 8.14
CA PRO A 19 17.98 7.91 7.06
C PRO A 19 18.32 6.42 7.27
N GLY A 20 18.59 6.02 8.51
CA GLY A 20 18.87 4.63 8.85
C GLY A 20 17.66 3.71 8.63
N LEU A 21 16.46 4.17 8.94
CA LEU A 21 15.23 3.42 8.68
C LEU A 21 14.98 3.26 7.17
N LYS A 22 15.21 4.31 6.38
CA LYS A 22 15.09 4.24 4.92
C LYS A 22 16.04 3.19 4.34
N ALA A 23 17.31 3.20 4.74
CA ALA A 23 18.31 2.24 4.26
C ALA A 23 17.94 0.80 4.63
N ALA A 24 17.50 0.55 5.86
CA ALA A 24 17.04 -0.76 6.28
C ALA A 24 15.79 -1.23 5.51
N ALA A 25 14.84 -0.33 5.26
CA ALA A 25 13.64 -0.63 4.48
C ALA A 25 13.96 -0.92 3.00
N GLU A 26 14.91 -0.20 2.40
CA GLU A 26 15.39 -0.47 1.04
C GLU A 26 16.04 -1.85 0.94
N GLN A 27 16.86 -2.24 1.94
CA GLN A 27 17.45 -3.58 2.01
C GLN A 27 16.40 -4.67 2.17
N ALA A 28 15.40 -4.46 3.03
CA ALA A 28 14.29 -5.40 3.21
C ALA A 28 13.49 -5.58 1.91
N ALA A 29 13.15 -4.47 1.23
CA ALA A 29 12.44 -4.51 -0.04
C ALA A 29 13.23 -5.28 -1.11
N HIS A 30 14.55 -5.10 -1.16
CA HIS A 30 15.42 -5.85 -2.05
C HIS A 30 15.41 -7.36 -1.76
N LEU A 31 15.42 -7.76 -0.49
CA LEU A 31 15.33 -9.18 -0.10
C LEU A 31 13.96 -9.79 -0.45
N ASP A 32 12.89 -9.01 -0.36
CA ASP A 32 11.53 -9.42 -0.73
C ASP A 32 11.23 -9.37 -2.23
N HIS A 33 12.19 -8.94 -3.06
CA HIS A 33 12.06 -8.74 -4.51
C HIS A 33 10.90 -7.78 -4.87
N ARG A 34 10.64 -6.78 -4.02
CA ARG A 34 9.59 -5.77 -4.20
C ARG A 34 10.16 -4.37 -4.15
N SER A 35 9.42 -3.39 -4.66
CA SER A 35 9.77 -1.99 -4.47
C SER A 35 9.57 -1.56 -3.02
N LEU A 36 10.26 -0.49 -2.60
CA LEU A 36 10.08 0.11 -1.28
C LEU A 36 8.60 0.46 -1.02
N THR A 37 7.90 1.01 -2.02
CA THR A 37 6.46 1.30 -1.93
C THR A 37 5.64 0.03 -1.68
N GLY A 38 5.93 -1.05 -2.41
CA GLY A 38 5.22 -2.32 -2.24
C GLY A 38 5.48 -2.96 -0.88
N LEU A 39 6.71 -2.85 -0.36
CA LEU A 39 7.03 -3.27 1.01
C LEU A 39 6.19 -2.49 2.02
N ILE A 40 6.16 -1.16 1.91
CA ILE A 40 5.39 -0.29 2.81
C ILE A 40 3.90 -0.62 2.74
N GLU A 41 3.36 -0.86 1.54
CA GLU A 41 1.96 -1.26 1.36
C GLU A 41 1.62 -2.55 2.11
N VAL A 42 2.44 -3.60 1.97
CA VAL A 42 2.23 -4.88 2.67
C VAL A 42 2.34 -4.69 4.19
N LEU A 43 3.30 -3.91 4.66
CA LEU A 43 3.46 -3.63 6.10
C LEU A 43 2.24 -2.90 6.66
N ILE A 44 1.73 -1.88 5.96
CA ILE A 44 0.53 -1.15 6.37
C ILE A 44 -0.70 -2.06 6.34
N LEU A 45 -0.90 -2.84 5.27
CA LEU A 45 -2.02 -3.77 5.14
C LEU A 45 -2.01 -4.81 6.27
N ASN A 46 -0.85 -5.40 6.58
CA ASN A 46 -0.72 -6.36 7.66
C ASN A 46 -1.01 -5.72 9.02
N HIS A 47 -0.54 -4.49 9.23
CA HIS A 47 -0.80 -3.75 10.46
C HIS A 47 -2.29 -3.43 10.64
N CYS A 48 -2.98 -2.98 9.59
CA CYS A 48 -4.42 -2.75 9.61
C CYS A 48 -5.20 -4.03 9.87
N LYS A 49 -4.82 -5.13 9.20
CA LYS A 49 -5.44 -6.44 9.38
C LYS A 49 -5.29 -6.94 10.82
N ASN A 50 -4.12 -6.78 11.42
CA ASN A 50 -3.88 -7.18 12.82
C ASN A 50 -4.63 -6.32 13.85
N GLN A 51 -5.12 -5.15 13.44
CA GLN A 51 -5.95 -4.27 14.27
C GLN A 51 -7.44 -4.30 13.91
N ASP A 52 -7.85 -5.24 13.04
CA ASP A 52 -9.22 -5.31 12.51
C ASP A 52 -9.71 -4.00 11.86
N ILE A 53 -8.78 -3.22 11.27
CA ILE A 53 -9.09 -1.99 10.55
C ILE A 53 -9.42 -2.34 9.09
N PRO A 54 -10.66 -2.13 8.62
CA PRO A 54 -11.03 -2.42 7.24
C PRO A 54 -10.38 -1.41 6.29
N VAL A 55 -9.54 -1.89 5.37
CA VAL A 55 -9.02 -1.10 4.25
C VAL A 55 -9.97 -1.26 3.07
N SER A 56 -10.94 -0.35 2.96
CA SER A 56 -11.90 -0.32 1.86
C SER A 56 -11.42 0.58 0.73
N ASP A 57 -11.37 0.06 -0.49
CA ASP A 57 -11.26 0.89 -1.69
C ASP A 57 -12.51 1.79 -1.81
N PRO A 58 -12.37 3.12 -1.96
CA PRO A 58 -13.49 4.05 -2.07
C PRO A 58 -14.31 3.91 -3.37
N MET A 59 -14.16 2.81 -4.12
CA MET A 59 -15.02 2.44 -5.26
C MET A 59 -15.95 1.26 -4.97
N LYS A 60 -15.99 0.73 -3.74
CA LYS A 60 -17.05 -0.19 -3.29
C LYS A 60 -18.11 0.52 -2.44
N GLU A 61 -18.48 1.75 -2.80
CA GLU A 61 -19.63 2.41 -2.21
C GLU A 61 -20.68 2.64 -3.31
N THR A 62 -21.89 2.14 -3.05
CA THR A 62 -23.14 2.18 -3.83
C THR A 62 -23.23 1.28 -5.09
N SER A 63 -24.24 0.42 -5.28
CA SER A 63 -25.41 0.10 -4.46
C SER A 63 -26.00 -1.25 -4.89
N THR A 64 -26.44 -1.99 -3.87
CA THR A 64 -27.55 -2.95 -3.87
C THR A 64 -28.85 -2.33 -4.37
#